data_AF-A0A7X7GMD1-F1
#
_entry.id   AF-A0A7X7GMD1-F1
#
_cell.length_a   1.000
_cell.length_b   1.000
_cell.length_c   1.000
_cell.angle_alpha   90.00
_cell.angle_beta   90.00
_cell.angle_gamma   90.00
#
_symmetry.space_group_name_H-M   'P 1'
#
loop_
_entity.id
_entity.type
_entity.pdbx_description
1 polymer ?
#
loop_
_entity_poly.entity_id
_entity_poly.type
_entity_poly.pdbx_seq_one_letter_code
_entity_poly.pdbx_strand_id
1 'polypeptide(L)'
;TKSINNGSLRILETLTYLDPPEHTAIKDIALDWFRPTNLAQWETTIRELAKAAVDRLLRTDGRIDFVKDFALHYPLHVIMSLFGVPEEDEPRMMALTQEFFGTADPDAARDDVEPLTPDAAAKQWVATIQDFYAYFENLLQDRRANPRDDLATIVAQARNDSGEYYPNEIAYGYFIAIATAGHDTTSSTLAGGMLELGRHPDLLAKAKADPSLAPHIVNESLRWASPVKHFMRQATQDYTLRGRDIKKGDRFMLLYQSGNRDAEVIPDPDRFDITRRPNKHIAFGYGPHMCIGQHLAKLELRIMFEELLPHIESLELVDDTKMIQTNFVGGLKNMPVEITFAG
;
A
#
# COMPACT_ATOMS: atom_id res chain seq x y z
N THR A 1 -9.51 0.12 23.05
CA THR A 1 -8.04 0.22 22.87
C THR A 1 -7.28 0.30 24.18
N LYS A 2 -7.41 1.35 25.02
CA LYS A 2 -6.67 1.43 26.31
C LYS A 2 -6.96 0.26 27.25
N SER A 3 -8.19 -0.24 27.28
CA SER A 3 -8.58 -1.43 28.06
C SER A 3 -7.99 -2.75 27.54
N ILE A 4 -7.59 -2.79 26.26
CA ILE A 4 -7.09 -4.01 25.59
C ILE A 4 -5.56 -4.06 25.65
N ASN A 5 -4.90 -2.93 25.94
CA ASN A 5 -3.45 -2.78 25.84
C ASN A 5 -2.81 -2.18 27.11
N ASN A 6 -3.32 -2.54 28.29
CA ASN A 6 -2.79 -2.09 29.59
C ASN A 6 -2.58 -0.57 29.71
N GLY A 7 -3.45 0.23 29.09
CA GLY A 7 -3.36 1.70 29.08
C GLY A 7 -2.49 2.30 27.98
N SER A 8 -1.72 1.49 27.23
CA SER A 8 -0.92 1.95 26.09
C SER A 8 -1.80 2.25 24.87
N LEU A 9 -1.44 3.32 24.14
CA LEU A 9 -2.04 3.67 22.85
C LEU A 9 -1.42 2.88 21.68
N ARG A 10 -0.28 2.20 21.89
CA ARG A 10 0.48 1.48 20.86
C ARG A 10 0.05 0.02 20.77
N ILE A 11 -0.85 -0.30 19.85
CA ILE A 11 -1.32 -1.68 19.69
C ILE A 11 -0.32 -2.55 18.92
N LEU A 12 0.55 -1.92 18.12
CA LEU A 12 1.74 -2.52 17.53
C LEU A 12 2.91 -1.55 17.67
N GLU A 13 4.13 -2.10 17.76
CA GLU A 13 5.37 -1.33 17.68
C GLU A 13 5.73 -1.06 16.20
N THR A 14 4.90 -0.28 15.52
CA THR A 14 5.13 0.14 14.12
C THR A 14 5.43 1.64 14.05
N LEU A 15 6.18 2.06 13.01
CA LEU A 15 6.58 3.46 12.82
C LEU A 15 5.42 4.45 12.89
N THR A 16 4.21 4.06 12.48
CA THR A 16 3.04 4.94 12.41
C THR A 16 2.47 5.33 13.78
N TYR A 17 2.87 4.65 14.85
CA TYR A 17 2.46 4.95 16.24
C TYR A 17 3.53 5.69 17.07
N LEU A 18 4.67 6.00 16.48
CA LEU A 18 5.80 6.63 17.17
C LEU A 18 5.87 8.13 16.86
N ASP A 19 6.30 8.93 17.83
CA ASP A 19 6.68 10.34 17.62
C ASP A 19 8.21 10.49 17.71
N PRO A 20 8.82 11.53 17.11
CA PRO A 20 10.24 11.84 17.32
C PRO A 20 10.56 12.08 18.82
N PRO A 21 11.75 11.70 19.30
CA PRO A 21 12.90 11.19 18.53
C PRO A 21 12.85 9.69 18.21
N GLU A 22 12.02 8.91 18.91
CA GLU A 22 11.92 7.45 18.76
C GLU A 22 11.53 7.07 17.33
N HIS A 23 10.50 7.73 16.77
CA HIS A 23 10.12 7.57 15.36
C HIS A 23 11.30 7.74 14.41
N THR A 24 12.14 8.76 14.64
CA THR A 24 13.27 9.05 13.76
C THR A 24 14.30 7.92 13.83
N ALA A 25 14.70 7.53 15.05
CA ALA A 25 15.67 6.46 15.25
C ALA A 25 15.20 5.14 14.62
N ILE A 26 13.92 4.77 14.82
CA ILE A 26 13.36 3.57 14.20
C ILE A 26 13.31 3.73 12.68
N LYS A 27 12.74 4.82 12.15
CA LYS A 27 12.62 5.07 10.70
C LYS A 27 13.95 4.97 9.97
N ASP A 28 15.02 5.49 10.56
CA ASP A 28 16.35 5.56 9.98
C ASP A 28 16.97 4.17 9.76
N ILE A 29 16.49 3.12 10.44
CA ILE A 29 16.94 1.72 10.22
C ILE A 29 16.83 1.31 8.75
N ALA A 30 15.72 1.65 8.09
CA ALA A 30 15.43 1.25 6.71
C ALA A 30 15.40 2.41 5.71
N LEU A 31 15.48 3.66 6.18
CA LEU A 31 15.28 4.85 5.35
C LEU A 31 16.22 4.88 4.13
N ASP A 32 17.49 4.54 4.35
CA ASP A 32 18.50 4.57 3.29
C ASP A 32 18.21 3.52 2.22
N TRP A 33 17.72 2.33 2.60
CA TRP A 33 17.35 1.26 1.67
C TRP A 33 16.25 1.72 0.69
N PHE A 34 15.28 2.52 1.14
CA PHE A 34 14.19 3.05 0.32
C PHE A 34 14.57 4.28 -0.53
N ARG A 35 15.83 4.75 -0.51
CA ARG A 35 16.26 5.87 -1.35
C ARG A 35 16.31 5.46 -2.83
N PRO A 36 16.01 6.37 -3.77
CA PRO A 36 16.02 6.07 -5.21
C PRO A 36 17.31 5.41 -5.72
N THR A 37 18.47 5.83 -5.21
CA THR A 37 19.77 5.26 -5.60
C THR A 37 19.88 3.78 -5.26
N ASN A 38 19.36 3.36 -4.10
CA ASN A 38 19.40 1.96 -3.67
C ASN A 38 18.30 1.14 -4.36
N LEU A 39 17.14 1.73 -4.64
CA LEU A 39 16.07 1.06 -5.38
C LEU A 39 16.41 0.84 -6.86
N ALA A 40 17.32 1.62 -7.44
CA ALA A 40 17.73 1.44 -8.85
C ALA A 40 18.29 0.05 -9.15
N GLN A 41 18.94 -0.60 -8.17
CA GLN A 41 19.45 -1.98 -8.34
C GLN A 41 18.32 -3.03 -8.38
N TRP A 42 17.15 -2.71 -7.85
CA TRP A 42 15.97 -3.58 -7.82
C TRP A 42 15.09 -3.44 -9.07
N GLU A 43 15.36 -2.46 -9.94
CA GLU A 43 14.54 -2.24 -11.14
C GLU A 43 14.47 -3.48 -12.04
N THR A 44 15.58 -4.20 -12.23
CA THR A 44 15.61 -5.43 -13.03
C THR A 44 14.68 -6.48 -12.45
N THR A 45 14.80 -6.80 -11.15
CA THR A 45 13.95 -7.79 -10.47
C THR A 45 12.48 -7.39 -10.50
N ILE A 46 12.15 -6.14 -10.20
CA ILE A 46 10.76 -5.64 -10.23
C ILE A 46 10.18 -5.71 -11.65
N ARG A 47 11.00 -5.47 -12.68
CA ARG A 47 10.59 -5.59 -14.09
C ARG A 47 10.39 -7.04 -14.52
N GLU A 48 11.22 -7.96 -14.06
CA GLU A 48 11.01 -9.40 -14.28
C GLU A 48 9.69 -9.88 -13.64
N LEU A 49 9.39 -9.43 -12.42
CA LEU A 49 8.11 -9.72 -11.76
C LEU A 49 6.92 -9.12 -12.51
N ALA A 50 7.05 -7.89 -13.03
CA ALA A 50 6.01 -7.25 -13.82
C ALA A 50 5.75 -8.01 -15.12
N LYS A 51 6.81 -8.40 -15.84
CA LYS A 51 6.72 -9.24 -17.04
C LYS A 51 6.07 -10.58 -16.75
N ALA A 52 6.45 -11.26 -15.66
CA ALA A 52 5.84 -12.53 -15.28
C ALA A 52 4.33 -12.38 -14.98
N ALA A 53 3.93 -11.28 -14.35
CA ALA A 53 2.52 -10.96 -14.12
C ALA A 53 1.77 -10.69 -15.44
N VAL A 54 2.33 -9.87 -16.32
CA VAL A 54 1.76 -9.59 -17.65
C VAL A 54 1.68 -10.87 -18.50
N ASP A 55 2.72 -11.71 -18.50
CA ASP A 55 2.73 -13.00 -19.19
C ASP A 55 1.63 -13.94 -18.69
N ARG A 56 1.34 -13.95 -17.38
CA ARG A 56 0.20 -14.68 -16.81
C ARG A 56 -1.13 -14.13 -17.33
N LEU A 57 -1.27 -12.81 -17.37
CA LEU A 57 -2.47 -12.14 -17.89
C LEU A 57 -2.70 -12.47 -19.37
N LEU A 58 -1.66 -12.44 -20.21
CA LEU A 58 -1.74 -12.71 -21.65
C LEU A 58 -2.13 -14.16 -21.99
N ARG A 59 -2.03 -15.09 -21.03
CA ARG A 59 -2.49 -16.48 -21.19
C ARG A 59 -3.97 -16.67 -20.88
N THR A 60 -4.67 -15.65 -20.40
CA THR A 60 -6.12 -15.67 -20.18
C THR A 60 -6.87 -15.41 -21.49
N ASP A 61 -8.19 -15.54 -21.47
CA ASP A 61 -9.05 -15.13 -22.59
C ASP A 61 -9.41 -13.63 -22.54
N GLY A 62 -8.78 -12.87 -21.64
CA GLY A 62 -9.04 -11.46 -21.41
C GLY A 62 -10.19 -11.17 -20.44
N ARG A 63 -10.95 -12.17 -19.99
CA ARG A 63 -12.05 -12.00 -19.03
C ARG A 63 -11.60 -12.31 -17.62
N ILE A 64 -11.36 -11.27 -16.82
CA ILE A 64 -10.84 -11.42 -15.45
C ILE A 64 -11.47 -10.41 -14.49
N ASP A 65 -11.36 -10.69 -13.19
CA ASP A 65 -11.44 -9.65 -12.16
C ASP A 65 -10.05 -9.04 -12.00
N PHE A 66 -9.83 -7.87 -12.59
CA PHE A 66 -8.50 -7.24 -12.60
C PHE A 66 -7.93 -6.99 -11.21
N VAL A 67 -8.78 -6.80 -10.18
CA VAL A 67 -8.30 -6.66 -8.80
C VAL A 67 -7.75 -8.00 -8.32
N LYS A 68 -8.61 -9.03 -8.32
CA LYS A 68 -8.31 -10.32 -7.69
C LYS A 68 -7.30 -11.15 -8.47
N ASP A 69 -7.41 -11.14 -9.80
CA ASP A 69 -6.64 -12.02 -10.66
C ASP A 69 -5.31 -11.40 -11.11
N PHE A 70 -5.10 -10.09 -10.86
CA PHE A 70 -3.90 -9.38 -11.31
C PHE A 70 -3.32 -8.39 -10.30
N ALA A 71 -4.10 -7.37 -9.89
CA ALA A 71 -3.58 -6.23 -9.14
C ALA A 71 -3.12 -6.57 -7.71
N LEU A 72 -3.71 -7.57 -7.06
CA LEU A 72 -3.25 -8.05 -5.75
C LEU A 72 -1.91 -8.81 -5.85
N HIS A 73 -1.73 -9.65 -6.86
CA HIS A 73 -0.56 -10.52 -6.91
C HIS A 73 0.76 -9.78 -7.14
N TYR A 74 0.78 -8.79 -8.06
CA TYR A 74 2.05 -8.16 -8.44
C TYR A 74 2.76 -7.43 -7.28
N PRO A 75 2.12 -6.50 -6.54
CA PRO A 75 2.77 -5.84 -5.42
C PRO A 75 3.15 -6.81 -4.30
N LEU A 76 2.35 -7.86 -4.07
CA LEU A 76 2.70 -8.90 -3.12
C LEU A 76 4.01 -9.61 -3.50
N HIS A 77 4.17 -10.00 -4.77
CA HIS A 77 5.39 -10.62 -5.28
C HIS A 77 6.61 -9.70 -5.14
N VAL A 78 6.44 -8.39 -5.37
CA VAL A 78 7.51 -7.42 -5.13
C VAL A 78 7.92 -7.45 -3.65
N ILE A 79 6.97 -7.32 -2.71
CA ILE A 79 7.29 -7.35 -1.28
C ILE A 79 7.95 -8.67 -0.85
N MET A 80 7.44 -9.81 -1.31
CA MET A 80 8.02 -11.11 -1.02
C MET A 80 9.49 -11.18 -1.49
N SER A 81 9.78 -10.67 -2.68
CA SER A 81 11.15 -10.57 -3.20
C SER A 81 12.04 -9.69 -2.32
N LEU A 82 11.54 -8.53 -1.86
CA LEU A 82 12.29 -7.63 -0.99
C LEU A 82 12.62 -8.23 0.38
N PHE A 83 11.78 -9.15 0.86
CA PHE A 83 12.03 -9.89 2.10
C PHE A 83 12.82 -11.18 1.88
N GLY A 84 13.02 -11.61 0.64
CA GLY A 84 13.53 -12.94 0.31
C GLY A 84 12.63 -14.05 0.88
N VAL A 85 11.32 -13.82 0.88
CA VAL A 85 10.28 -14.81 1.17
C VAL A 85 10.11 -15.71 -0.07
N PRO A 86 10.09 -17.04 0.10
CA PRO A 86 10.02 -17.93 -1.04
C PRO A 86 8.62 -17.95 -1.66
N GLU A 87 8.52 -18.30 -2.95
CA GLU A 87 7.26 -18.23 -3.71
C GLU A 87 6.17 -19.15 -3.13
N GLU A 88 6.53 -20.31 -2.55
CA GLU A 88 5.59 -21.23 -1.92
C GLU A 88 4.81 -20.63 -0.75
N ASP A 89 5.30 -19.55 -0.14
CA ASP A 89 4.64 -18.84 0.95
C ASP A 89 3.63 -17.80 0.46
N GLU A 90 3.49 -17.58 -0.86
CA GLU A 90 2.54 -16.61 -1.44
C GLU A 90 1.12 -16.76 -0.86
N PRO A 91 0.50 -17.97 -0.80
CA PRO A 91 -0.85 -18.09 -0.26
C PRO A 91 -0.97 -17.63 1.19
N ARG A 92 0.08 -17.86 2.00
CA ARG A 92 0.11 -17.43 3.40
C ARG A 92 0.26 -15.92 3.51
N MET A 93 1.17 -15.33 2.73
CA MET A 93 1.38 -13.87 2.71
C MET A 93 0.17 -13.11 2.17
N MET A 94 -0.52 -13.65 1.16
CA MET A 94 -1.78 -13.13 0.65
C MET A 94 -2.85 -13.13 1.76
N ALA A 95 -3.08 -14.27 2.41
CA ALA A 95 -4.04 -14.37 3.50
C ALA A 95 -3.74 -13.38 4.64
N LEU A 96 -2.48 -13.33 5.09
CA LEU A 96 -2.05 -12.44 6.17
C LEU A 96 -2.32 -10.96 5.85
N THR A 97 -1.93 -10.50 4.65
CA THR A 97 -2.09 -9.09 4.27
C THR A 97 -3.56 -8.70 4.04
N GLN A 98 -4.34 -9.57 3.38
CA GLN A 98 -5.76 -9.33 3.13
C GLN A 98 -6.59 -9.34 4.43
N GLU A 99 -6.28 -10.21 5.40
CA GLU A 99 -6.97 -10.22 6.71
C GLU A 99 -6.68 -8.99 7.56
N PHE A 100 -5.50 -8.38 7.41
CA PHE A 100 -5.07 -7.26 8.25
C PHE A 100 -5.94 -6.00 8.09
N PHE A 101 -6.34 -5.68 6.85
CA PHE A 101 -7.20 -4.52 6.54
C PHE A 101 -8.61 -4.91 6.06
N GLY A 102 -8.83 -6.16 5.64
CA GLY A 102 -10.11 -6.64 5.10
C GLY A 102 -11.20 -6.95 6.13
N THR A 103 -10.88 -6.98 7.43
CA THR A 103 -11.83 -7.34 8.51
C THR A 103 -13.01 -6.37 8.72
N ALA A 104 -13.04 -5.25 8.01
CA ALA A 104 -14.09 -4.23 8.13
C ALA A 104 -15.13 -4.25 6.99
N ASP A 105 -14.94 -5.02 5.92
CA ASP A 105 -15.88 -5.07 4.79
C ASP A 105 -17.07 -6.01 5.13
N PRO A 106 -18.32 -5.50 5.20
CA PRO A 106 -19.49 -6.33 5.51
C PRO A 106 -19.71 -7.49 4.55
N ASP A 107 -19.33 -7.34 3.28
CA ASP A 107 -19.50 -8.39 2.28
C ASP A 107 -18.41 -9.50 2.39
N ALA A 108 -17.39 -9.30 3.24
CA ALA A 108 -16.45 -10.38 3.61
C ALA A 108 -17.02 -11.25 4.73
N ALA A 109 -18.04 -10.77 5.45
CA ALA A 109 -18.85 -11.61 6.32
C ALA A 109 -19.80 -12.45 5.46
N ARG A 110 -19.96 -13.73 5.80
CA ARG A 110 -21.01 -14.53 5.19
C ARG A 110 -22.37 -14.00 5.64
N ASP A 111 -23.36 -14.01 4.75
CA ASP A 111 -24.73 -13.52 5.02
C ASP A 111 -25.40 -14.18 6.24
N ASP A 112 -24.90 -15.34 6.69
CA ASP A 112 -25.39 -16.11 7.83
C ASP A 112 -24.64 -15.84 9.15
N VAL A 113 -23.68 -14.91 9.17
CA VAL A 113 -22.87 -14.58 10.34
C VAL A 113 -23.18 -13.16 10.82
N GLU A 114 -23.58 -13.02 12.09
CA GLU A 114 -23.77 -11.68 12.67
C GLU A 114 -22.47 -10.86 12.60
N PRO A 115 -22.54 -9.55 12.26
CA PRO A 115 -21.39 -8.67 12.29
C PRO A 115 -20.68 -8.73 13.65
N LEU A 116 -19.35 -8.82 13.64
CA LEU A 116 -18.57 -8.87 14.86
C LEU A 116 -18.86 -7.65 15.74
N THR A 117 -19.07 -7.87 17.04
CA THR A 117 -19.04 -6.77 18.02
C THR A 117 -17.68 -6.08 17.96
N PRO A 118 -17.57 -4.78 18.32
CA PRO A 118 -16.28 -4.08 18.34
C PRO A 118 -15.19 -4.80 19.14
N ASP A 119 -15.54 -5.46 20.24
CA ASP A 119 -14.62 -6.25 21.05
C ASP A 119 -14.20 -7.56 20.36
N ALA A 120 -15.11 -8.22 19.65
CA ALA A 120 -14.80 -9.43 18.87
C ALA A 120 -13.91 -9.10 17.66
N ALA A 121 -14.20 -8.01 16.95
CA ALA A 121 -13.34 -7.50 15.87
C ALA A 121 -11.93 -7.16 16.39
N ALA A 122 -11.83 -6.52 17.56
CA ALA A 122 -10.54 -6.23 18.17
C ALA A 122 -9.76 -7.50 18.55
N LYS A 123 -10.43 -8.53 19.08
CA LYS A 123 -9.79 -9.83 19.38
C LYS A 123 -9.32 -10.54 18.12
N GLN A 124 -10.14 -10.57 17.08
CA GLN A 124 -9.77 -11.15 15.79
C GLN A 124 -8.54 -10.46 15.21
N TRP A 125 -8.51 -9.13 15.24
CA TRP A 125 -7.38 -8.36 14.75
C TRP A 125 -6.08 -8.62 15.55
N VAL A 126 -6.18 -8.78 16.88
CA VAL A 126 -5.05 -9.21 17.71
C VAL A 126 -4.56 -10.61 17.34
N ALA A 127 -5.47 -11.55 17.03
CA ALA A 127 -5.09 -12.88 16.56
C ALA A 127 -4.35 -12.81 15.22
N THR A 128 -4.81 -12.00 14.26
CA THR A 128 -4.10 -11.76 12.99
C THR A 128 -2.69 -11.21 13.22
N ILE A 129 -2.49 -10.32 14.20
CA ILE A 129 -1.15 -9.80 14.56
C ILE A 129 -0.25 -10.92 15.11
N GLN A 130 -0.80 -11.80 15.95
CA GLN A 130 -0.05 -12.94 16.49
C GLN A 130 0.37 -13.93 15.39
N ASP A 131 -0.50 -14.14 14.41
CA ASP A 131 -0.23 -14.94 13.21
C ASP A 131 0.92 -14.36 12.38
N PHE A 132 0.95 -13.04 12.21
CA PHE A 132 2.08 -12.33 11.59
C PHE A 132 3.36 -12.49 12.41
N TYR A 133 3.30 -12.33 13.73
CA TYR A 133 4.47 -12.49 14.60
C TYR A 133 5.06 -13.90 14.51
N ALA A 134 4.21 -14.93 14.50
CA ALA A 134 4.64 -16.31 14.36
C ALA A 134 5.33 -16.55 13.01
N TYR A 135 4.79 -15.99 11.92
CA TYR A 135 5.42 -16.10 10.61
C TYR A 135 6.78 -15.36 10.56
N PHE A 136 6.79 -14.10 11.00
CA PHE A 136 7.97 -13.26 10.90
C PHE A 136 9.07 -13.54 11.93
N GLU A 137 8.77 -14.24 13.02
CA GLU A 137 9.83 -14.74 13.92
C GLU A 137 10.77 -15.69 13.18
N ASN A 138 10.24 -16.59 12.35
CA ASN A 138 11.09 -17.50 11.57
C ASN A 138 11.96 -16.72 10.57
N LEU A 139 11.39 -15.72 9.90
CA LEU A 139 12.14 -14.84 8.99
C LEU A 139 13.24 -14.07 9.74
N LEU A 140 12.91 -13.50 10.91
CA LEU A 140 13.84 -12.74 11.74
C LEU A 140 15.03 -13.59 12.18
N GLN A 141 14.77 -14.79 12.71
CA GLN A 141 15.82 -15.68 13.19
C GLN A 141 16.69 -16.19 12.03
N ASP A 142 16.09 -16.51 10.88
CA ASP A 142 16.87 -16.88 9.70
C ASP A 142 17.79 -15.74 9.24
N ARG A 143 17.31 -14.50 9.13
CA ARG A 143 18.18 -13.38 8.70
C ARG A 143 19.22 -12.96 9.72
N ARG A 144 18.99 -13.25 11.00
CA ARG A 144 20.02 -13.10 12.04
C ARG A 144 21.13 -14.12 11.88
N ALA A 145 20.78 -15.38 11.61
CA ALA A 145 21.74 -16.47 11.44
C ALA A 145 22.42 -16.49 10.06
N ASN A 146 21.67 -16.14 9.02
CA ASN A 146 22.02 -16.24 7.60
C ASN A 146 21.70 -14.91 6.88
N PRO A 147 22.51 -13.85 7.08
CA PRO A 147 22.29 -12.55 6.44
C PRO A 147 22.30 -12.65 4.91
N ARG A 148 21.41 -11.91 4.26
CA ARG A 148 21.29 -11.84 2.78
C ARG A 148 21.27 -10.37 2.34
N ASP A 149 21.29 -10.15 1.03
CA ASP A 149 21.16 -8.80 0.45
C ASP A 149 19.68 -8.43 0.25
N ASP A 150 18.93 -8.36 1.34
CA ASP A 150 17.50 -8.08 1.34
C ASP A 150 17.09 -7.12 2.47
N LEU A 151 15.91 -6.51 2.34
CA LEU A 151 15.40 -5.57 3.33
C LEU A 151 15.16 -6.26 4.69
N ALA A 152 14.80 -7.55 4.66
CA ALA A 152 14.61 -8.33 5.86
C ALA A 152 15.89 -8.41 6.70
N THR A 153 17.05 -8.56 6.07
CA THR A 153 18.36 -8.57 6.73
C THR A 153 18.69 -7.23 7.37
N ILE A 154 18.42 -6.11 6.69
CA ILE A 154 18.65 -4.76 7.24
C ILE A 154 17.89 -4.58 8.56
N VAL A 155 16.61 -4.96 8.58
CA VAL A 155 15.76 -4.87 9.77
C VAL A 155 16.20 -5.87 10.85
N ALA A 156 16.47 -7.12 10.46
CA ALA A 156 16.82 -8.20 11.39
C ALA A 156 18.16 -7.98 12.11
N GLN A 157 19.12 -7.35 11.41
CA GLN A 157 20.45 -7.06 11.92
C GLN A 157 20.57 -5.69 12.59
N ALA A 158 19.49 -4.89 12.62
CA ALA A 158 19.51 -3.57 13.22
C ALA A 158 19.85 -3.64 14.72
N ARG A 159 20.80 -2.78 15.13
CA ARG A 159 21.29 -2.69 16.51
C ARG A 159 21.11 -1.28 17.05
N ASN A 160 20.85 -1.19 18.35
CA ASN A 160 20.79 0.08 19.08
C ASN A 160 22.20 0.60 19.41
N ASP A 161 22.29 1.76 20.06
CA ASP A 161 23.56 2.39 20.43
C ASP A 161 24.42 1.55 21.40
N SER A 162 23.83 0.61 22.15
CA SER A 162 24.59 -0.32 23.01
C SER A 162 25.16 -1.52 22.24
N GLY A 163 24.87 -1.64 20.94
CA GLY A 163 25.29 -2.76 20.10
C GLY A 163 24.42 -4.01 20.24
N GLU A 164 23.32 -3.95 21.00
CA GLU A 164 22.32 -5.02 21.10
C GLU A 164 21.34 -4.94 19.93
N TYR A 165 20.75 -6.08 19.55
CA TYR A 165 19.65 -6.06 18.59
C TYR A 165 18.49 -5.24 19.14
N TYR A 166 17.79 -4.53 18.26
CA TYR A 166 16.48 -3.99 18.64
C TYR A 166 15.54 -5.12 19.09
N PRO A 167 14.58 -4.81 19.99
CA PRO A 167 13.54 -5.77 20.37
C PRO A 167 12.86 -6.37 19.15
N ASN A 168 12.53 -7.66 19.20
CA ASN A 168 11.96 -8.37 18.06
C ASN A 168 10.66 -7.72 17.56
N GLU A 169 9.89 -7.11 18.47
CA GLU A 169 8.64 -6.40 18.18
C GLU A 169 8.84 -5.25 17.18
N ILE A 170 9.99 -4.58 17.19
CA ILE A 170 10.33 -3.54 16.21
C ILE A 170 10.52 -4.16 14.82
N ALA A 171 11.20 -5.31 14.74
CA ALA A 171 11.40 -6.02 13.49
C ALA A 171 10.06 -6.54 12.92
N TYR A 172 9.23 -7.15 13.77
CA TYR A 172 7.90 -7.59 13.37
C TYR A 172 7.04 -6.42 12.90
N GLY A 173 7.09 -5.29 13.62
CA GLY A 173 6.39 -4.07 13.24
C GLY A 173 6.81 -3.57 11.85
N TYR A 174 8.11 -3.62 11.55
CA TYR A 174 8.63 -3.33 10.21
C TYR A 174 8.07 -4.27 9.15
N PHE A 175 8.16 -5.59 9.38
CA PHE A 175 7.72 -6.58 8.42
C PHE A 175 6.21 -6.50 8.14
N ILE A 176 5.40 -6.36 9.18
CA ILE A 176 3.95 -6.15 9.05
C ILE A 176 3.65 -4.85 8.32
N ALA A 177 4.29 -3.74 8.71
CA ALA A 177 4.01 -2.44 8.11
C ALA A 177 4.36 -2.42 6.62
N ILE A 178 5.50 -2.99 6.22
CA ILE A 178 5.91 -3.05 4.82
C ILE A 178 5.02 -4.03 4.04
N ALA A 179 4.72 -5.21 4.57
CA ALA A 179 3.85 -6.20 3.92
C ALA A 179 2.44 -5.65 3.67
N THR A 180 1.84 -5.04 4.68
CA THR A 180 0.45 -4.57 4.59
C THR A 180 0.36 -3.23 3.87
N ALA A 181 1.23 -2.25 4.16
CA ALA A 181 1.17 -0.94 3.50
C ALA A 181 1.69 -0.97 2.07
N GLY A 182 2.62 -1.87 1.73
CA GLY A 182 3.17 -2.02 0.38
C GLY A 182 2.31 -2.85 -0.57
N HIS A 183 1.43 -3.70 -0.05
CA HIS A 183 0.55 -4.53 -0.86
C HIS A 183 -0.72 -3.76 -1.27
N ASP A 184 -1.69 -3.59 -0.36
CA ASP A 184 -3.03 -3.09 -0.70
C ASP A 184 -3.05 -1.70 -1.32
N THR A 185 -2.14 -0.80 -0.89
CA THR A 185 -2.13 0.57 -1.38
C THR A 185 -1.62 0.66 -2.82
N THR A 186 -0.61 -0.12 -3.18
CA THR A 186 -0.12 -0.22 -4.56
C THR A 186 -1.17 -0.90 -5.44
N SER A 187 -1.74 -2.03 -5.01
CA SER A 187 -2.80 -2.74 -5.73
C SER A 187 -4.00 -1.84 -6.03
N SER A 188 -4.46 -1.09 -5.02
CA SER A 188 -5.57 -0.12 -5.16
C SER A 188 -5.24 1.02 -6.11
N THR A 189 -3.98 1.47 -6.13
CA THR A 189 -3.52 2.52 -7.04
C THR A 189 -3.48 2.01 -8.49
N LEU A 190 -2.95 0.82 -8.70
CA LEU A 190 -2.89 0.17 -10.01
C LEU A 190 -4.31 -0.05 -10.57
N ALA A 191 -5.17 -0.68 -9.79
CA ALA A 191 -6.56 -0.94 -10.18
C ALA A 191 -7.34 0.36 -10.41
N GLY A 192 -7.17 1.37 -9.56
CA GLY A 192 -7.80 2.68 -9.73
C GLY A 192 -7.34 3.42 -11.00
N GLY A 193 -6.06 3.31 -11.36
CA GLY A 193 -5.55 3.84 -12.62
C GLY A 193 -6.13 3.13 -13.84
N MET A 194 -6.16 1.80 -13.81
CA MET A 194 -6.71 0.98 -14.90
C MET A 194 -8.22 1.18 -15.06
N LEU A 195 -8.97 1.36 -13.96
CA LEU A 195 -10.39 1.71 -14.01
C LEU A 195 -10.62 2.99 -14.82
N GLU A 196 -9.85 4.05 -14.54
CA GLU A 196 -10.01 5.32 -15.25
C GLU A 196 -9.55 5.24 -16.71
N LEU A 197 -8.51 4.46 -17.01
CA LEU A 197 -8.13 4.19 -18.41
C LEU A 197 -9.21 3.40 -19.16
N GLY A 198 -9.91 2.47 -18.49
CA GLY A 198 -11.07 1.77 -19.06
C GLY A 198 -12.29 2.68 -19.27
N ARG A 199 -12.50 3.67 -18.39
CA ARG A 199 -13.55 4.70 -18.56
C ARG A 199 -13.24 5.70 -19.66
N HIS A 200 -11.96 5.87 -19.99
CA HIS A 200 -11.46 6.89 -20.92
C HIS A 200 -10.54 6.28 -21.99
N PRO A 201 -11.09 5.63 -23.04
CA PRO A 201 -10.29 5.01 -24.10
C PRO A 201 -9.32 5.97 -24.81
N ASP A 202 -9.64 7.27 -24.85
CA ASP A 202 -8.74 8.31 -25.37
C ASP A 202 -7.49 8.48 -24.50
N LEU A 203 -7.62 8.36 -23.18
CA LEU A 203 -6.49 8.37 -22.25
C LEU A 203 -5.67 7.08 -22.36
N LEU A 204 -6.32 5.92 -22.54
CA LEU A 204 -5.63 4.66 -22.81
C LEU A 204 -4.81 4.74 -24.10
N ALA A 205 -5.40 5.21 -25.20
CA ALA A 205 -4.70 5.40 -26.47
C ALA A 205 -3.51 6.37 -26.33
N LYS A 206 -3.68 7.47 -25.59
CA LYS A 206 -2.61 8.42 -25.31
C LYS A 206 -1.48 7.81 -24.48
N ALA A 207 -1.82 7.03 -23.45
CA ALA A 207 -0.85 6.34 -22.60
C ALA A 207 -0.03 5.31 -23.38
N LYS A 208 -0.65 4.57 -24.30
CA LYS A 208 0.02 3.63 -25.22
C LYS A 208 0.95 4.35 -26.20
N ALA A 209 0.51 5.47 -26.76
CA ALA A 209 1.26 6.21 -27.76
C ALA A 209 2.50 6.92 -27.22
N ASP A 210 2.54 7.22 -25.92
CA ASP A 210 3.64 7.91 -25.26
C ASP A 210 4.01 7.24 -23.93
N PRO A 211 4.94 6.25 -23.95
CA PRO A 211 5.43 5.59 -22.74
C PRO A 211 6.07 6.52 -21.71
N SER A 212 6.50 7.73 -22.12
CA SER A 212 7.04 8.73 -21.18
C SER A 212 5.99 9.26 -20.20
N LEU A 213 4.70 8.98 -20.44
CA LEU A 213 3.60 9.27 -19.53
C LEU A 213 3.51 8.31 -18.34
N ALA A 214 4.22 7.17 -18.31
CA ALA A 214 4.09 6.20 -17.23
C ALA A 214 4.31 6.79 -15.81
N PRO A 215 5.37 7.57 -15.52
CA PRO A 215 5.53 8.22 -14.21
C PRO A 215 4.36 9.15 -13.85
N HIS A 216 3.67 9.67 -14.86
CA HIS A 216 2.62 10.65 -14.71
C HIS A 216 1.25 10.03 -14.49
N ILE A 217 0.99 8.92 -15.17
CA ILE A 217 -0.11 8.01 -14.88
C ILE A 217 -0.01 7.57 -13.42
N VAL A 218 1.18 7.17 -12.94
CA VAL A 218 1.39 6.79 -11.54
C VAL A 218 0.96 7.90 -10.56
N ASN A 219 1.45 9.13 -10.73
CA ASN A 219 1.10 10.21 -9.80
C ASN A 219 -0.41 10.57 -9.89
N GLU A 220 -1.01 10.50 -11.07
CA GLU A 220 -2.45 10.76 -11.21
C GLU A 220 -3.30 9.63 -10.61
N SER A 221 -2.92 8.36 -10.80
CA SER A 221 -3.55 7.21 -10.15
C SER A 221 -3.46 7.29 -8.63
N LEU A 222 -2.31 7.68 -8.08
CA LEU A 222 -2.13 7.88 -6.64
C LEU A 222 -3.06 8.96 -6.09
N ARG A 223 -3.12 10.12 -6.78
CA ARG A 223 -4.02 11.22 -6.42
C ARG A 223 -5.48 10.75 -6.49
N TRP A 224 -5.86 10.11 -7.58
CA TRP A 224 -7.23 9.74 -7.87
C TRP A 224 -7.76 8.68 -6.91
N ALA A 225 -7.02 7.57 -6.78
CA ALA A 225 -7.38 6.45 -5.94
C ALA A 225 -7.32 6.82 -4.44
N SER A 226 -6.29 7.59 -4.05
CA SER A 226 -6.01 7.94 -2.64
C SER A 226 -6.23 6.75 -1.71
N PRO A 227 -5.45 5.66 -1.82
CA PRO A 227 -5.78 4.38 -1.18
C PRO A 227 -5.94 4.50 0.34
N VAL A 228 -5.02 5.23 0.98
CA VAL A 228 -5.15 5.64 2.38
C VAL A 228 -6.08 6.85 2.46
N LYS A 229 -7.25 6.66 3.08
CA LYS A 229 -8.29 7.69 3.19
C LYS A 229 -7.98 8.71 4.27
N HIS A 230 -7.48 8.25 5.42
CA HIS A 230 -7.07 9.14 6.50
C HIS A 230 -5.97 8.58 7.39
N PHE A 231 -5.32 9.47 8.15
CA PHE A 231 -4.65 9.13 9.41
C PHE A 231 -5.19 10.01 10.53
N MET A 232 -5.12 9.52 11.77
CA MET A 232 -5.47 10.30 12.96
C MET A 232 -4.24 11.03 13.52
N ARG A 233 -4.48 12.19 14.13
CA ARG A 233 -3.52 12.89 14.99
C ARG A 233 -4.20 13.31 16.28
N GLN A 234 -3.39 13.59 17.31
CA GLN A 234 -3.85 14.16 18.57
C GLN A 234 -3.11 15.46 18.84
N ALA A 235 -3.85 16.51 19.23
CA ALA A 235 -3.26 17.78 19.60
C ALA A 235 -2.53 17.69 20.94
N THR A 236 -1.27 18.07 20.99
CA THR A 236 -0.44 18.07 22.21
C THR A 236 -0.59 19.35 23.03
N GLN A 237 -1.13 20.40 22.41
CA GLN A 237 -1.42 21.71 22.97
C GLN A 237 -2.58 22.36 22.22
N ASP A 238 -3.18 23.41 22.78
CA ASP A 238 -4.18 24.22 22.10
C ASP A 238 -3.57 24.87 20.84
N TYR A 239 -4.33 24.89 19.74
CA TYR A 239 -3.90 25.43 18.45
C TYR A 239 -5.09 25.96 17.65
N THR A 240 -4.90 26.98 16.82
CA THR A 240 -5.94 27.48 15.89
C THR A 240 -5.51 27.21 14.45
N LEU A 241 -6.28 26.40 13.72
CA LEU A 241 -6.04 26.05 12.32
C LEU A 241 -7.17 26.56 11.44
N ARG A 242 -6.86 27.38 10.42
CA ARG A 242 -7.86 28.01 9.52
C ARG A 242 -9.05 28.62 10.28
N GLY A 243 -8.78 29.31 11.41
CA GLY A 243 -9.80 29.94 12.25
C GLY A 243 -10.66 28.98 13.09
N ARG A 244 -10.29 27.70 13.20
CA ARG A 244 -10.91 26.71 14.09
C ARG A 244 -9.98 26.37 15.23
N ASP A 245 -10.50 26.43 16.45
CA ASP A 245 -9.76 26.03 17.65
C ASP A 245 -9.74 24.52 17.78
N ILE A 246 -8.56 23.98 18.06
CA ILE A 246 -8.27 22.58 18.37
C ILE A 246 -7.69 22.59 19.78
N LYS A 247 -8.33 21.89 20.71
CA LYS A 247 -7.90 21.83 22.11
C LYS A 247 -6.90 20.72 22.34
N LYS A 248 -6.02 20.89 23.34
CA LYS A 248 -5.13 19.82 23.79
C LYS A 248 -5.92 18.55 24.07
N GLY A 249 -5.50 17.44 23.46
CA GLY A 249 -6.12 16.13 23.58
C GLY A 249 -7.14 15.82 22.49
N ASP A 250 -7.61 16.80 21.72
CA ASP A 250 -8.51 16.58 20.59
C ASP A 250 -7.85 15.66 19.55
N ARG A 251 -8.65 14.77 18.98
CA ARG A 251 -8.25 13.90 17.87
C ARG A 251 -8.87 14.42 16.58
N PHE A 252 -8.08 14.44 15.51
CA PHE A 252 -8.54 14.90 14.21
C PHE A 252 -8.05 13.98 13.09
N MET A 253 -8.82 13.94 12.00
CA MET A 253 -8.54 13.17 10.79
C MET A 253 -7.83 14.04 9.76
N LEU A 254 -6.74 13.53 9.19
CA LEU A 254 -6.14 14.06 7.97
C LEU A 254 -6.77 13.35 6.78
N LEU A 255 -7.71 14.00 6.09
CA LEU A 255 -8.47 13.40 4.99
C LEU A 255 -7.71 13.55 3.66
N TYR A 256 -6.90 12.55 3.30
CA TYR A 256 -6.02 12.62 2.12
C TYR A 256 -6.80 12.72 0.82
N GLN A 257 -7.88 11.95 0.66
CA GLN A 257 -8.70 11.99 -0.54
C GLN A 257 -9.37 13.37 -0.72
N SER A 258 -9.79 14.02 0.37
CA SER A 258 -10.31 15.39 0.33
C SER A 258 -9.23 16.38 -0.13
N GLY A 259 -8.01 16.28 0.42
CA GLY A 259 -6.90 17.16 0.00
C GLY A 259 -6.45 16.91 -1.44
N ASN A 260 -6.52 15.66 -1.91
CA ASN A 260 -6.25 15.30 -3.31
C ASN A 260 -7.34 15.72 -4.30
N ARG A 261 -8.43 16.30 -3.78
CA ARG A 261 -9.53 16.91 -4.53
C ARG A 261 -9.70 18.41 -4.22
N ASP A 262 -8.76 19.03 -3.53
CA ASP A 262 -8.84 20.44 -3.15
C ASP A 262 -8.61 21.36 -4.38
N ALA A 263 -9.66 22.06 -4.79
CA ALA A 263 -9.64 22.99 -5.92
C ALA A 263 -8.77 24.23 -5.69
N GLU A 264 -8.39 24.56 -4.44
CA GLU A 264 -7.42 25.62 -4.14
C GLU A 264 -6.00 25.25 -4.62
N VAL A 265 -5.70 23.95 -4.77
CA VAL A 265 -4.36 23.43 -5.07
C VAL A 265 -4.31 22.67 -6.39
N ILE A 266 -5.37 21.95 -6.74
CA ILE A 266 -5.46 21.04 -7.88
C ILE A 266 -6.58 21.56 -8.80
N PRO A 267 -6.26 22.20 -9.94
CA PRO A 267 -7.26 22.63 -10.92
C PRO A 267 -8.04 21.45 -11.48
N ASP A 268 -9.35 21.58 -11.70
CA ASP A 268 -10.22 20.48 -12.14
C ASP A 268 -9.95 19.17 -11.38
N PRO A 269 -10.09 19.16 -10.03
CA PRO A 269 -9.68 18.02 -9.21
C PRO A 269 -10.48 16.74 -9.51
N ASP A 270 -11.68 16.90 -10.07
CA ASP A 270 -12.58 15.81 -10.44
C ASP A 270 -12.35 15.26 -11.84
N ARG A 271 -11.29 15.69 -12.52
CA ARG A 271 -10.84 15.13 -13.79
C ARG A 271 -9.61 14.25 -13.58
N PHE A 272 -9.66 13.01 -14.09
CA PHE A 272 -8.47 12.18 -14.22
C PHE A 272 -7.64 12.66 -15.41
N ASP A 273 -6.43 13.17 -15.15
CA ASP A 273 -5.56 13.77 -16.16
C ASP A 273 -4.12 13.26 -16.04
N ILE A 274 -3.74 12.33 -16.92
CA ILE A 274 -2.38 11.76 -17.00
C ILE A 274 -1.31 12.79 -17.41
N THR A 275 -1.73 13.99 -17.86
CA THR A 275 -0.85 15.11 -18.21
C THR A 275 -0.75 16.20 -17.16
N ARG A 276 -1.42 16.06 -16.01
CA ARG A 276 -1.46 17.04 -14.93
C ARG A 276 -0.07 17.44 -14.40
N ARG A 277 0.36 18.69 -14.64
CA ARG A 277 1.60 19.25 -14.07
C ARG A 277 1.38 20.63 -13.45
N PRO A 278 1.94 20.90 -12.26
CA PRO A 278 2.49 19.93 -11.30
C PRO A 278 1.37 19.06 -10.69
N ASN A 279 1.70 17.82 -10.26
CA ASN A 279 0.77 16.99 -9.49
C ASN A 279 1.15 17.02 -8.01
N LYS A 280 0.55 17.96 -7.25
CA LYS A 280 0.87 18.22 -5.84
C LYS A 280 -0.01 17.41 -4.87
N HIS A 281 -0.27 16.15 -5.21
CA HIS A 281 -1.07 15.26 -4.36
C HIS A 281 -0.35 14.95 -3.03
N ILE A 282 -1.14 14.61 -2.02
CA ILE A 282 -0.71 14.21 -0.68
C ILE A 282 -1.07 12.75 -0.37
N ALA A 283 -1.23 11.89 -1.39
CA ALA A 283 -1.51 10.46 -1.22
C ALA A 283 -0.48 9.71 -0.35
N PHE A 284 0.78 10.17 -0.31
CA PHE A 284 1.83 9.63 0.57
C PHE A 284 1.94 10.34 1.93
N GLY A 285 0.99 11.22 2.25
CA GLY A 285 1.06 12.12 3.40
C GLY A 285 2.13 13.20 3.26
N TYR A 286 2.41 13.88 4.37
CA TYR A 286 3.39 14.95 4.45
C TYR A 286 3.98 15.03 5.87
N GLY A 287 5.22 15.51 5.99
CA GLY A 287 5.93 15.65 7.26
C GLY A 287 6.74 14.40 7.66
N PRO A 288 7.06 14.22 8.96
CA PRO A 288 7.93 13.13 9.43
C PRO A 288 7.45 11.73 9.04
N HIS A 289 6.14 11.53 8.98
CA HIS A 289 5.50 10.27 8.57
C HIS A 289 5.18 10.18 7.07
N MET A 290 5.77 11.04 6.23
CA MET A 290 5.67 10.86 4.78
C MET A 290 6.14 9.43 4.42
N CYS A 291 5.36 8.76 3.58
CA CYS A 291 5.53 7.34 3.26
C CYS A 291 6.98 7.01 2.91
N ILE A 292 7.56 6.07 3.67
CA ILE A 292 8.93 5.60 3.47
C ILE A 292 9.06 4.85 2.13
N GLY A 293 8.04 4.10 1.74
CA GLY A 293 7.99 3.31 0.50
C GLY A 293 7.59 4.09 -0.75
N GLN A 294 7.45 5.42 -0.70
CA GLN A 294 6.92 6.20 -1.82
C GLN A 294 7.70 6.03 -3.13
N HIS A 295 9.02 5.84 -3.04
CA HIS A 295 9.88 5.68 -4.22
C HIS A 295 9.75 4.28 -4.82
N LEU A 296 9.63 3.26 -3.96
CA LEU A 296 9.36 1.88 -4.38
C LEU A 296 7.99 1.79 -5.06
N ALA A 297 6.93 2.30 -4.42
CA ALA A 297 5.58 2.30 -4.98
C ALA A 297 5.53 3.01 -6.36
N LYS A 298 6.23 4.14 -6.51
CA LYS A 298 6.32 4.81 -7.81
C LYS A 298 7.11 4.02 -8.84
N LEU A 299 8.17 3.34 -8.42
CA LEU A 299 9.01 2.51 -9.28
C LEU A 299 8.23 1.30 -9.82
N GLU A 300 7.61 0.52 -8.93
CA GLU A 300 6.87 -0.70 -9.30
C GLU A 300 5.62 -0.38 -10.13
N LEU A 301 4.86 0.66 -9.78
CA LEU A 301 3.70 1.08 -10.59
C LEU A 301 4.13 1.58 -11.96
N ARG A 302 5.23 2.35 -12.06
CA ARG A 302 5.74 2.82 -13.35
C ARG A 302 6.11 1.65 -14.24
N ILE A 303 6.89 0.71 -13.71
CA ILE A 303 7.32 -0.49 -14.42
C ILE A 303 6.09 -1.29 -14.87
N MET A 304 5.11 -1.49 -13.99
CA MET A 304 3.89 -2.19 -14.35
C MET A 304 3.11 -1.51 -15.48
N PHE A 305 2.94 -0.18 -15.44
CA PHE A 305 2.29 0.53 -16.55
C PHE A 305 3.11 0.44 -17.86
N GLU A 306 4.44 0.54 -17.79
CA GLU A 306 5.33 0.38 -18.95
C GLU A 306 5.22 -0.99 -19.59
N GLU A 307 5.17 -2.06 -18.78
CA GLU A 307 5.08 -3.44 -19.27
C GLU A 307 3.65 -3.81 -19.70
N LEU A 308 2.61 -3.35 -19.00
CA LEU A 308 1.22 -3.77 -19.24
C LEU A 308 0.59 -3.07 -20.45
N LEU A 309 0.69 -1.74 -20.52
CA LEU A 309 -0.07 -0.94 -21.49
C LEU A 309 0.18 -1.28 -22.96
N PRO A 310 1.41 -1.62 -23.41
CA PRO A 310 1.67 -2.01 -24.79
C PRO A 310 0.86 -3.23 -25.25
N HIS A 311 0.46 -4.10 -24.33
CA HIS A 311 -0.29 -5.32 -24.65
C HIS A 311 -1.80 -5.17 -24.59
N ILE A 312 -2.33 -4.02 -24.18
CA ILE A 312 -3.77 -3.78 -24.09
C ILE A 312 -4.24 -3.06 -25.34
N GLU A 313 -5.03 -3.72 -26.19
CA GLU A 313 -5.69 -3.07 -27.32
C GLU A 313 -6.90 -2.25 -26.86
N SER A 314 -7.80 -2.88 -26.11
CA SER A 314 -8.94 -2.24 -25.45
C SER A 314 -9.17 -2.84 -24.06
N LEU A 315 -9.82 -2.07 -23.21
CA LEU A 315 -10.22 -2.45 -21.86
C LEU A 315 -11.68 -2.04 -21.63
N GLU A 316 -12.57 -3.01 -21.55
CA GLU A 316 -14.00 -2.81 -21.31
C GLU A 316 -14.35 -3.18 -19.87
N LEU A 317 -15.11 -2.32 -19.21
CA LEU A 317 -15.58 -2.55 -17.83
C LEU A 317 -16.89 -3.33 -17.85
N VAL A 318 -16.98 -4.37 -17.03
CA VAL A 318 -18.22 -5.13 -16.85
C VAL A 318 -18.96 -4.61 -15.62
N ASP A 319 -20.29 -4.51 -15.71
CA ASP A 319 -21.20 -3.93 -14.71
C ASP A 319 -21.32 -4.79 -13.43
N ASP A 320 -20.25 -4.85 -12.63
CA ASP A 320 -20.26 -5.33 -11.24
C ASP A 320 -19.09 -4.76 -10.41
N THR A 321 -18.40 -3.71 -10.88
CA THR A 321 -17.27 -3.11 -10.15
C THR A 321 -17.72 -2.56 -8.78
N LYS A 322 -17.08 -2.99 -7.69
CA LYS A 322 -17.40 -2.55 -6.31
C LYS A 322 -16.21 -1.94 -5.61
N MET A 323 -16.50 -1.04 -4.67
CA MET A 323 -15.52 -0.47 -3.75
C MET A 323 -15.49 -1.27 -2.46
N ILE A 324 -14.31 -1.40 -1.85
CA ILE A 324 -14.18 -1.92 -0.48
C ILE A 324 -14.89 -0.96 0.47
N GLN A 325 -15.74 -1.49 1.34
CA GLN A 325 -16.39 -0.69 2.39
C GLN A 325 -15.46 -0.52 3.60
N THR A 326 -14.80 0.62 3.68
CA THR A 326 -13.78 0.90 4.70
C THR A 326 -13.57 2.40 4.87
N ASN A 327 -13.08 2.82 6.04
CA ASN A 327 -12.70 4.20 6.29
C ASN A 327 -11.18 4.44 6.28
N PHE A 328 -10.33 3.40 6.16
CA PHE A 328 -8.88 3.54 6.29
C PHE A 328 -8.12 3.28 4.98
N VAL A 329 -7.79 2.02 4.65
CA VAL A 329 -7.19 1.64 3.37
C VAL A 329 -8.30 1.02 2.54
N GLY A 330 -8.58 1.62 1.38
CA GLY A 330 -9.63 1.15 0.48
C GLY A 330 -9.26 1.32 -0.97
N GLY A 331 -10.18 0.93 -1.84
CA GLY A 331 -9.97 0.85 -3.26
C GLY A 331 -11.08 0.03 -3.90
N LEU A 332 -10.78 -0.53 -5.06
CA LEU A 332 -11.68 -1.45 -5.73
C LEU A 332 -11.59 -2.81 -5.04
N LYS A 333 -12.75 -3.38 -4.72
CA LYS A 333 -12.88 -4.74 -4.21
C LYS A 333 -12.80 -5.76 -5.35
N ASN A 334 -13.46 -5.41 -6.45
CA ASN A 334 -13.44 -6.18 -7.69
C ASN A 334 -13.59 -5.21 -8.85
N MET A 335 -12.96 -5.56 -9.97
CA MET A 335 -13.08 -4.83 -11.23
C MET A 335 -13.14 -5.86 -12.37
N PRO A 336 -14.33 -6.42 -12.63
CA PRO A 336 -14.51 -7.35 -13.74
C PRO A 336 -14.35 -6.61 -15.07
N VAL A 337 -13.49 -7.13 -15.94
CA VAL A 337 -13.14 -6.50 -17.22
C VAL A 337 -13.05 -7.53 -18.34
N GLU A 338 -13.25 -7.04 -19.58
CA GLU A 338 -12.84 -7.73 -20.79
C GLU A 338 -11.68 -6.97 -21.44
N ILE A 339 -10.53 -7.63 -21.58
CA ILE A 339 -9.32 -7.07 -22.18
C ILE A 339 -9.14 -7.68 -23.56
N THR A 340 -9.08 -6.84 -24.59
CA THR A 340 -8.57 -7.27 -25.89
C THR A 340 -7.07 -7.06 -25.90
N PHE A 341 -6.29 -8.12 -26.07
CA PHE A 341 -4.83 -8.00 -26.15
C PHE A 341 -4.37 -7.54 -27.54
N ALA A 342 -3.30 -6.75 -27.59
CA ALA A 342 -2.63 -6.38 -28.82
C ALA A 342 -1.96 -7.64 -29.43
N GLY A 343 -2.07 -7.79 -30.76
CA GLY A 343 -1.59 -8.96 -31.51
C GLY A 343 -0.10 -8.96 -31.81
#